data_AF-A0A6M1ZP61-F1
#
_entry.id   AF-A0A6M1ZP61-F1
#
_cell.length_a   1.000
_cell.length_b   1.000
_cell.length_c   1.000
_cell.angle_alpha   90.00
_cell.angle_beta   90.00
_cell.angle_gamma   90.00
#
_symmetry.space_group_name_H-M   'P 1'
#
loop_
_entity.id
_entity.type
_entity.pdbx_description
1 polymer ?
#
loop_
_entity_poly.entity_id
_entity_poly.type
_entity_poly.pdbx_seq_one_letter_code
_entity_poly.pdbx_strand_id
1 'polypeptide(L)' 'VAKALVFETGNHSTTFLQRKLKIGYARAASLMDELEAMGIIGPGEGAKPRKIFYPSQSQDDR' A
#
# COMPACT_ATOMS: atom_id res chain seq x y z
N VAL A 1 -4.82 -8.26 4.95
CA VAL A 1 -5.92 -8.02 3.96
C VAL A 1 -5.56 -6.91 2.98
N ALA A 2 -5.22 -5.69 3.43
CA ALA A 2 -4.85 -4.59 2.54
C ALA A 2 -3.62 -4.88 1.66
N LYS A 3 -2.59 -5.54 2.20
CA LYS A 3 -1.38 -5.97 1.46
C LYS A 3 -1.69 -6.76 0.19
N ALA A 4 -2.52 -7.82 0.29
CA ALA A 4 -2.87 -8.64 -0.86
C ALA A 4 -3.64 -7.85 -1.92
N LEU A 5 -4.56 -7.00 -1.47
CA LEU A 5 -5.37 -6.17 -2.36
C LEU A 5 -4.52 -5.19 -3.19
N VAL A 6 -3.53 -4.56 -2.55
CA VAL A 6 -2.61 -3.63 -3.21
C VAL A 6 -1.79 -4.34 -4.29
N PHE A 7 -1.33 -5.57 -4.03
CA PHE A 7 -0.61 -6.36 -5.03
C PHE A 7 -1.51 -6.86 -6.17
N GLU A 8 -2.73 -7.27 -5.85
CA GLU A 8 -3.67 -7.81 -6.83
C GLU A 8 -4.20 -6.73 -7.80
N THR A 9 -4.46 -5.52 -7.28
CA THR A 9 -5.02 -4.42 -8.08
C THR A 9 -4.02 -3.39 -8.54
N GLY A 10 -2.79 -3.42 -8.01
CA GLY A 10 -1.79 -2.38 -8.25
C GLY A 10 -2.22 -1.00 -7.76
N ASN A 11 -3.27 -0.92 -6.95
CA ASN A 11 -3.85 0.33 -6.48
C ASN A 11 -3.89 0.38 -4.95
N HIS A 12 -3.36 1.48 -4.45
CA HIS A 12 -3.04 1.77 -3.06
C HIS A 12 -3.27 3.25 -2.82
N SER A 13 -4.38 3.78 -3.35
CA SER A 13 -4.89 5.08 -2.95
C SER A 13 -5.80 4.95 -1.73
N THR A 14 -5.78 5.94 -0.84
CA THR A 14 -6.50 5.90 0.45
C THR A 14 -8.00 5.69 0.23
N THR A 15 -8.55 6.37 -0.78
CA THR A 15 -9.94 6.25 -1.23
C THR A 15 -10.27 4.87 -1.79
N PHE A 16 -9.31 4.21 -2.45
CA PHE A 16 -9.49 2.84 -2.95
C PHE A 16 -9.61 1.85 -1.80
N LEU A 17 -8.70 1.91 -0.82
CA LEU A 17 -8.78 1.08 0.39
C LEU A 17 -10.07 1.35 1.18
N GLN A 18 -10.45 2.62 1.31
CA GLN A 18 -11.69 3.05 1.97
C GLN A 18 -12.91 2.34 1.36
N ARG A 19 -13.06 2.38 0.03
CA ARG A 19 -14.21 1.79 -0.68
C ARG A 19 -14.16 0.27 -0.70
N LYS A 20 -12.99 -0.32 -0.94
CA LYS A 20 -12.85 -1.77 -1.08
C LYS A 20 -12.98 -2.51 0.26
N LEU A 21 -12.46 -1.93 1.33
CA LEU A 21 -12.53 -2.48 2.68
C LEU A 21 -13.73 -1.96 3.49
N LYS A 22 -14.51 -1.03 2.94
CA LYS A 22 -15.67 -0.38 3.58
C LYS A 22 -15.32 0.21 4.96
N ILE A 23 -14.18 0.88 5.04
CA ILE A 23 -13.67 1.52 6.26
C ILE A 23 -13.75 3.04 6.15
N GLY A 24 -13.65 3.76 7.27
CA GLY A 24 -13.53 5.22 7.27
C GLY A 24 -12.17 5.71 6.76
N TYR A 25 -12.10 6.99 6.36
CA TYR A 25 -10.88 7.61 5.82
C TYR A 25 -9.68 7.47 6.77
N ALA A 26 -9.87 7.74 8.07
CA ALA A 26 -8.81 7.63 9.07
C ALA A 26 -8.18 6.23 9.12
N ARG A 27 -9.01 5.18 9.11
CA ARG A 27 -8.51 3.79 9.06
C ARG A 27 -7.79 3.48 7.75
N ALA A 28 -8.28 4.00 6.63
CA ALA A 28 -7.62 3.80 5.35
C ALA A 28 -6.25 4.51 5.29
N ALA A 29 -6.13 5.69 5.90
CA ALA A 29 -4.86 6.41 6.03
C ALA A 29 -3.88 5.63 6.91
N SER A 30 -4.30 5.15 8.09
CA SER A 30 -3.46 4.33 8.96
C SER A 30 -2.96 3.05 8.26
N LEU A 31 -3.81 2.42 7.46
CA LEU A 31 -3.39 1.27 6.65
C LEU A 31 -2.33 1.65 5.60
N MET A 32 -2.36 2.86 5.04
CA MET A 32 -1.29 3.32 4.15
C MET A 32 0.01 3.51 4.91
N ASP A 33 -0.05 4.14 6.09
CA ASP A 33 1.12 4.38 6.92
C ASP A 33 1.74 3.05 7.37
N GLU A 34 0.92 2.06 7.71
CA GLU A 34 1.37 0.69 8.01
C GLU A 34 2.03 0.02 6.80
N LEU A 35 1.44 0.14 5.61
CA LEU A 35 2.02 -0.42 4.38
C LEU A 35 3.33 0.28 4.00
N GLU A 36 3.46 1.58 4.28
CA GLU A 36 4.68 2.35 4.07
C GLU A 36 5.77 1.93 5.07
N ALA A 37 5.41 1.81 6.36
CA ALA A 37 6.32 1.33 7.40
C ALA A 37 6.79 -0.11 7.15
N MET A 38 5.96 -0.95 6.53
CA MET A 38 6.31 -2.31 6.11
C MET A 38 7.15 -2.34 4.81
N GLY A 39 7.41 -1.19 4.18
CA GLY A 39 8.15 -1.10 2.92
C GLY A 39 7.41 -1.70 1.72
N ILE A 40 6.08 -1.81 1.78
CA ILE A 40 5.23 -2.32 0.68
C ILE A 40 4.87 -1.18 -0.28
N ILE A 41 4.72 0.04 0.23
CA ILE A 41 4.47 1.23 -0.58
C ILE A 41 5.52 2.29 -0.29
N GLY A 42 5.87 3.07 -1.29
CA GLY A 42 6.76 4.21 -1.15
C GLY A 42 6.09 5.45 -0.56
N PRO A 43 6.91 6.45 -0.20
CA PRO A 43 6.43 7.71 0.33
C PRO A 43 5.48 8.40 -0.67
N GLY A 44 4.49 9.10 -0.12
CA GLY A 44 3.54 9.88 -0.90
C GLY A 44 4.16 11.15 -1.46
N GLU A 45 4.60 11.15 -2.71
CA GLU A 45 5.01 12.37 -3.42
C GLU A 45 3.80 13.09 -4.04
N GLY A 46 3.00 13.75 -3.21
CA GLY A 46 1.95 14.69 -3.65
C GLY A 46 0.94 14.06 -4.63
N ALA A 47 0.91 14.57 -5.87
CA ALA A 47 -0.04 14.14 -6.90
C ALA A 47 0.36 12.84 -7.63
N LYS A 48 1.57 12.32 -7.40
CA LYS A 48 2.02 11.10 -8.06
C LYS A 48 1.49 9.87 -7.31
N PRO A 49 1.07 8.82 -8.04
CA PRO A 49 0.76 7.55 -7.42
C PRO A 49 2.02 7.05 -6.68
N ARG A 50 1.85 6.67 -5.42
CA ARG A 50 2.92 6.07 -4.60
C ARG A 50 3.54 4.90 -5.38
N LYS A 51 4.82 4.60 -5.18
CA LYS A 51 5.38 3.36 -5.75
C LYS A 51 4.91 2.16 -4.93
N ILE A 52 4.64 1.03 -5.57
CA ILE A 52 4.43 -0.25 -4.89
C ILE A 52 5.74 -1.02 -4.96
N PHE A 53 6.26 -1.40 -3.80
CA PHE A 53 7.36 -2.34 -3.69
C PHE A 53 6.75 -3.73 -3.57
N TYR A 54 6.86 -4.49 -4.65
CA TYR A 54 6.66 -5.93 -4.56
C TYR A 54 7.77 -6.47 -3.66
N PRO A 55 7.47 -7.32 -2.68
CA PRO A 55 8.51 -8.15 -2.08
C PRO A 55 9.03 -9.00 -3.22
N SER A 56 10.10 -8.55 -3.86
CA SER A 56 10.94 -9.43 -4.64
C SER A 56 11.30 -10.55 -3.67
N GLN A 57 10.96 -11.79 -4.01
CA GLN A 57 11.59 -12.96 -3.41
C GLN A 57 13.05 -12.99 -3.87
N SER A 58 13.80 -11.96 -3.49
CA SER A 58 15.18 -11.72 -3.86
C SER A 58 15.75 -10.86 -2.74
N GLN A 59 16.76 -11.26 -1.99
CA GLN A 59 17.73 -12.31 -2.23
C GLN A 59 18.38 -12.62 -0.88
N ASP A 60 18.10 -13.81 -0.36
CA ASP A 60 19.08 -14.59 0.37
C ASP A 60 20.11 -15.02 -0.68
N ASP A 61 21.11 -14.16 -0.95
CA ASP A 61 22.27 -14.45 -1.83
C ASP A 61 23.32 -13.34 -1.60
N ARG A 62 23.95 -13.34 -0.41
CA ARG A 62 25.40 -13.14 -0.17
C ARG A 62 25.72 -12.92 1.31
#